data_AF-A0A9Q4FXV7-F1
#
_entry.id   AF-A0A9Q4FXV7-F1
#
_cell.length_a   1.000
_cell.length_b   1.000
_cell.length_c   1.000
_cell.angle_alpha   90.00
_cell.angle_beta   90.00
_cell.angle_gamma   90.00
#
_symmetry.space_group_name_H-M   'P 1'
#
loop_
_entity.id
_entity.type
_entity.pdbx_description
1 polymer ?
#
loop_
_entity_poly.entity_id
_entity_poly.type
_entity_poly.pdbx_seq_one_letter_code
_entity_poly.pdbx_strand_id
1 'polypeptide(L)'
;MTAKLTEAQQTFLKMYDDLLNEVEKSIMYVSECYKNNDCDIGDRLLKGVTSGLLPYDEENMTIQSIFHDDKEALMALNTFQSAVQSAVNVDEMFTGAEERLRFLHESLLRQQKEWQTFVKKKMS
;
A
#
# COMPACT_ATOMS: atom_id res chain seq x y z
N MET A 1 -18.51 -17.94 10.59
CA MET A 1 -18.12 -18.78 9.45
C MET A 1 -17.75 -17.83 8.32
N THR A 2 -16.48 -17.79 7.92
CA THR A 2 -16.06 -16.96 6.78
C THR A 2 -16.68 -17.57 5.53
N ALA A 3 -17.55 -16.83 4.84
CA ALA A 3 -18.12 -17.28 3.58
C ALA A 3 -16.98 -17.61 2.60
N LYS A 4 -17.12 -18.70 1.86
CA LYS A 4 -16.13 -19.10 0.85
C LYS A 4 -16.06 -18.01 -0.22
N LEU A 5 -14.85 -17.55 -0.54
CA LEU A 5 -14.66 -16.56 -1.61
C LEU A 5 -15.17 -17.08 -2.94
N THR A 6 -15.76 -16.19 -3.74
CA THR A 6 -16.06 -16.46 -5.14
C THR A 6 -14.77 -16.50 -5.97
N GLU A 7 -14.81 -17.12 -7.15
CA GLU A 7 -13.68 -17.16 -8.08
C GLU A 7 -13.20 -15.73 -8.44
N ALA A 8 -14.12 -14.81 -8.70
CA ALA A 8 -13.80 -13.41 -8.99
C ALA A 8 -13.07 -12.72 -7.83
N GLN A 9 -13.48 -12.97 -6.58
CA GLN A 9 -12.81 -12.43 -5.39
C GLN A 9 -11.42 -13.04 -5.20
N GLN A 10 -11.23 -14.33 -5.49
CA GLN A 10 -9.92 -14.97 -5.45
C GLN A 10 -8.97 -14.39 -6.51
N THR A 11 -9.45 -14.22 -7.75
CA THR A 11 -8.69 -13.57 -8.83
C THR A 11 -8.30 -12.15 -8.45
N PHE A 12 -9.25 -11.38 -7.90
CA PHE A 12 -8.99 -10.03 -7.41
C PHE A 12 -7.88 -10.00 -6.35
N LEU A 13 -7.98 -10.83 -5.31
CA LEU A 13 -6.98 -10.85 -4.24
C LEU A 13 -5.59 -11.23 -4.75
N LYS A 14 -5.50 -12.16 -5.70
CA LYS A 14 -4.22 -12.52 -6.32
C LYS A 14 -3.61 -11.34 -7.09
N MET A 15 -4.39 -10.71 -7.97
CA MET A 15 -3.93 -9.55 -8.73
C MET A 15 -3.56 -8.38 -7.81
N TYR A 16 -4.31 -8.21 -6.72
CA TYR A 16 -4.04 -7.16 -5.75
C TYR A 16 -2.77 -7.45 -4.94
N ASP A 17 -2.53 -8.70 -4.52
CA ASP A 17 -1.27 -9.07 -3.88
C ASP A 17 -0.07 -8.88 -4.81
N ASP A 18 -0.21 -9.24 -6.08
CA ASP A 18 0.81 -9.00 -7.11
C ASP A 18 1.12 -7.50 -7.26
N LEU A 19 0.10 -6.64 -7.31
CA LEU A 19 0.25 -5.18 -7.32
C LEU A 19 1.00 -4.67 -6.08
N LEU A 20 0.62 -5.13 -4.88
CA LEU A 20 1.31 -4.74 -3.63
C LEU A 20 2.79 -5.14 -3.69
N ASN A 21 3.11 -6.33 -4.20
CA ASN A 21 4.50 -6.79 -4.37
C ASN A 21 5.28 -5.94 -5.39
N GLU A 22 4.65 -5.49 -6.47
CA GLU A 22 5.28 -4.60 -7.46
C GLU A 22 5.54 -3.20 -6.90
N VAL A 23 4.59 -2.66 -6.13
CA VAL A 23 4.77 -1.38 -5.44
C VAL A 23 5.89 -1.47 -4.40
N GLU A 24 5.99 -2.55 -3.61
CA GLU A 24 7.09 -2.75 -2.66
C GLU A 24 8.45 -2.69 -3.34
N LYS A 25 8.62 -3.41 -4.46
CA LYS A 25 9.87 -3.41 -5.24
C LYS A 25 10.22 -2.00 -5.73
N SER A 26 9.23 -1.23 -6.15
CA SER A 26 9.42 0.13 -6.62
C SER A 26 9.83 1.06 -5.47
N ILE A 27 9.20 0.93 -4.30
CA ILE A 27 9.56 1.67 -3.08
C ILE A 27 11.02 1.39 -2.68
N MET A 28 11.51 0.17 -2.85
CA MET A 28 12.93 -0.14 -2.60
C MET A 28 13.87 0.69 -3.49
N TYR A 29 13.51 0.94 -4.75
CA TYR A 29 14.29 1.83 -5.60
C TYR A 29 14.17 3.31 -5.17
N VAL A 30 12.97 3.76 -4.78
CA VAL A 30 12.77 5.10 -4.20
C VAL A 30 13.68 5.32 -2.99
N SER A 31 13.80 4.30 -2.12
CA SER A 31 14.69 4.34 -0.96
C SER A 31 16.15 4.58 -1.36
N GLU A 32 16.61 4.05 -2.50
CA GLU A 32 17.98 4.30 -2.99
C GLU A 32 18.11 5.73 -3.54
N CYS A 33 17.10 6.25 -4.22
CA CYS A 33 17.07 7.66 -4.64
C CYS A 33 17.24 8.61 -3.45
N TYR A 34 16.49 8.40 -2.36
CA TYR A 34 16.61 9.24 -1.16
C TYR A 34 17.96 9.12 -0.47
N LYS A 35 18.57 7.94 -0.41
CA LYS A 35 19.94 7.78 0.11
C LYS A 35 20.97 8.57 -0.68
N ASN A 36 20.74 8.77 -1.98
CA ASN A 36 21.60 9.54 -2.87
C ASN A 36 21.23 11.03 -2.97
N ASN A 37 20.26 11.51 -2.18
CA ASN A 37 19.66 12.86 -2.27
C ASN A 37 18.97 13.17 -3.62
N ASP A 38 18.59 12.16 -4.39
CA ASP A 38 17.83 12.30 -5.63
C ASP A 38 16.31 12.38 -5.35
N CYS A 39 15.90 13.32 -4.49
CA CYS A 39 14.51 13.45 -4.02
C CYS A 39 13.51 13.62 -5.16
N ASP A 40 13.79 14.45 -6.16
CA ASP A 40 12.86 14.68 -7.28
C ASP A 40 12.56 13.42 -8.10
N ILE A 41 13.53 12.52 -8.22
CA ILE A 41 13.36 11.23 -8.92
C ILE A 41 12.58 10.28 -8.03
N GLY A 42 12.97 10.20 -6.75
CA GLY A 42 12.28 9.39 -5.75
C GLY A 42 10.81 9.77 -5.62
N ASP A 43 10.50 11.05 -5.48
CA ASP A 43 9.15 11.58 -5.27
C ASP A 43 8.25 11.30 -6.48
N ARG A 44 8.75 11.52 -7.70
CA ARG A 44 8.01 11.20 -8.95
C ARG A 44 7.71 9.71 -9.08
N LEU A 45 8.70 8.85 -8.78
CA LEU A 45 8.49 7.41 -8.83
C LEU A 45 7.51 6.96 -7.75
N LEU A 46 7.71 7.42 -6.51
CA LEU A 46 6.86 7.07 -5.37
C LEU A 46 5.41 7.43 -5.66
N LYS A 47 5.15 8.69 -6.06
CA LYS A 47 3.82 9.17 -6.44
C LYS A 47 3.23 8.34 -7.57
N GLY A 48 4.01 8.02 -8.60
CA GLY A 48 3.57 7.22 -9.73
C GLY A 48 3.07 5.83 -9.32
N VAL A 49 3.83 5.13 -8.47
CA VAL A 49 3.49 3.76 -8.07
C VAL A 49 2.41 3.70 -7.00
N THR A 50 2.39 4.65 -6.06
CA THR A 50 1.39 4.66 -4.98
C THR A 50 0.04 5.23 -5.43
N SER A 51 -0.01 6.09 -6.46
CA SER A 51 -1.27 6.56 -7.04
C SER A 51 -2.13 5.40 -7.57
N GLY A 52 -1.51 4.31 -8.02
CA GLY A 52 -2.21 3.10 -8.45
C GLY A 52 -2.96 2.38 -7.32
N LEU A 53 -2.63 2.68 -6.05
CA LEU A 53 -3.26 2.07 -4.87
C LEU A 53 -4.46 2.86 -4.32
N LEU A 54 -4.63 4.13 -4.75
CA LEU A 54 -5.72 5.00 -4.28
C LEU A 54 -7.12 4.38 -4.51
N PRO A 55 -7.42 3.72 -5.64
CA PRO A 55 -8.76 3.14 -5.84
C PRO A 55 -9.09 1.94 -4.95
N TYR A 56 -8.14 1.46 -4.15
CA TYR A 56 -8.25 0.25 -3.33
C TYR A 56 -8.42 0.60 -1.85
N ASP A 57 -9.25 1.58 -1.56
CA ASP A 57 -9.60 2.03 -0.22
C ASP A 57 -10.77 1.25 0.39
N GLU A 58 -11.26 1.70 1.55
CA GLU A 58 -12.43 1.11 2.20
C GLU A 58 -13.75 1.37 1.45
N GLU A 59 -13.83 2.32 0.52
CA GLU A 59 -15.02 2.52 -0.31
C GLU A 59 -15.06 1.59 -1.51
N ASN A 60 -13.94 0.96 -1.86
CA ASN A 60 -13.86 -0.03 -2.91
C ASN A 60 -14.83 -1.20 -2.66
N MET A 61 -15.85 -1.33 -3.52
CA MET A 61 -16.91 -2.33 -3.39
C MET A 61 -16.37 -3.77 -3.36
N THR A 62 -15.29 -4.06 -4.09
CA THR A 62 -14.69 -5.40 -4.12
C THR A 62 -14.00 -5.69 -2.79
N ILE A 63 -13.23 -4.75 -2.25
CA ILE A 63 -12.62 -4.87 -0.92
C ILE A 63 -13.69 -5.03 0.15
N GLN A 64 -14.75 -4.20 0.14
CA GLN A 64 -15.87 -4.32 1.07
C GLN A 64 -16.53 -5.70 0.98
N SER A 65 -16.79 -6.20 -0.23
CA SER A 65 -17.38 -7.53 -0.41
C SER A 65 -16.56 -8.67 0.21
N ILE A 66 -15.24 -8.47 0.38
CA ILE A 66 -14.30 -9.46 0.91
C ILE A 66 -14.07 -9.26 2.43
N PHE A 67 -13.90 -8.02 2.87
CA PHE A 67 -13.40 -7.69 4.21
C PHE A 67 -14.42 -7.01 5.14
N HIS A 68 -15.67 -6.75 4.71
CA HIS A 68 -16.68 -6.05 5.53
C HIS A 68 -16.86 -6.61 6.96
N ASP A 69 -16.75 -7.92 7.14
CA ASP A 69 -16.89 -8.59 8.45
C ASP A 69 -15.60 -8.62 9.28
N ASP A 70 -14.46 -8.22 8.72
CA ASP A 70 -13.14 -8.27 9.34
C ASP A 70 -12.64 -6.87 9.70
N LYS A 71 -13.06 -6.40 10.89
CA LYS A 71 -12.73 -5.05 11.38
C LYS A 71 -11.23 -4.81 11.53
N GLU A 72 -10.47 -5.82 11.93
CA GLU A 72 -9.01 -5.70 12.07
C GLU A 72 -8.36 -5.50 10.70
N ALA A 73 -8.81 -6.26 9.69
CA ALA A 73 -8.34 -6.09 8.32
C ALA A 73 -8.67 -4.69 7.76
N LEU A 74 -9.89 -4.18 7.99
CA LEU A 74 -10.28 -2.84 7.55
C LEU A 74 -9.50 -1.74 8.27
N MET A 75 -9.19 -1.89 9.57
CA MET A 75 -8.31 -0.96 10.29
C MET A 75 -6.89 -0.94 9.71
N ALA A 76 -6.34 -2.12 9.38
CA ALA A 76 -5.03 -2.23 8.73
C ALA A 76 -5.04 -1.58 7.34
N LEU A 77 -6.11 -1.79 6.56
CA LEU A 77 -6.30 -1.14 5.26
C LEU A 77 -6.33 0.39 5.40
N ASN A 78 -7.12 0.93 6.32
CA ASN A 78 -7.25 2.38 6.50
C ASN A 78 -5.95 3.03 6.95
N THR A 79 -5.20 2.35 7.80
CA THR A 79 -3.87 2.79 8.22
C THR A 79 -2.93 2.82 7.02
N PHE A 80 -2.91 1.77 6.21
CA PHE A 80 -2.12 1.71 4.99
C PHE A 80 -2.53 2.78 3.96
N GLN A 81 -3.83 2.98 3.73
CA GLN A 81 -4.34 4.00 2.81
C GLN A 81 -3.96 5.42 3.24
N SER A 82 -3.90 5.68 4.55
CA SER A 82 -3.40 6.96 5.08
C SER A 82 -1.92 7.20 4.71
N ALA A 83 -1.08 6.17 4.75
CA ALA A 83 0.29 6.29 4.24
C ALA A 83 0.36 6.37 2.72
N VAL A 84 -0.49 5.66 1.97
CA VAL A 84 -0.57 5.81 0.51
C VAL A 84 -0.88 7.27 0.16
N GLN A 85 -1.86 7.88 0.82
CA GLN A 85 -2.21 9.29 0.62
C GLN A 85 -1.03 10.22 0.93
N SER A 86 -0.30 9.94 2.01
CA SER A 86 0.91 10.71 2.35
C SER A 86 2.03 10.53 1.33
N ALA A 87 2.17 9.33 0.74
CA ALA A 87 3.17 9.03 -0.28
C ALA A 87 2.89 9.70 -1.62
N VAL A 88 1.61 9.87 -1.98
CA VAL A 88 1.19 10.60 -3.20
C VAL A 88 1.50 12.10 -3.10
N ASN A 89 1.56 12.62 -1.86
CA ASN A 89 1.86 14.01 -1.53
C ASN A 89 3.23 14.15 -0.82
N VAL A 90 4.16 13.23 -1.06
CA VAL A 90 5.44 13.14 -0.31
C VAL A 90 6.25 14.44 -0.37
N ASP A 91 6.17 15.17 -1.47
CA ASP A 91 6.83 16.44 -1.73
C ASP A 91 6.23 17.61 -0.94
N GLU A 92 4.95 17.52 -0.58
CA GLU A 92 4.27 18.47 0.28
C GLU A 92 4.44 18.13 1.78
N MET A 93 4.60 16.84 2.08
CA MET A 93 4.64 16.31 3.45
C MET A 93 6.02 16.35 4.09
N PHE A 94 7.09 16.27 3.30
CA PHE A 94 8.46 16.13 3.80
C PHE A 94 9.43 17.05 3.06
N THR A 95 10.42 17.57 3.78
CA THR A 95 11.38 18.54 3.23
C THR A 95 12.73 17.91 2.93
N GLY A 96 13.16 16.94 3.73
CA GLY A 96 14.46 16.28 3.58
C GLY A 96 14.38 14.85 3.03
N ALA A 97 15.49 14.36 2.49
CA ALA A 97 15.64 12.96 2.07
C ALA A 97 15.54 11.99 3.26
N GLU A 98 16.07 12.38 4.43
CA GLU A 98 16.04 11.56 5.64
C GLU A 98 14.59 11.36 6.15
N GLU A 99 13.79 12.43 6.17
CA GLU A 99 12.39 12.37 6.59
C GLU A 99 11.58 11.44 5.69
N ARG A 100 11.77 11.56 4.37
CA ARG A 100 11.14 10.68 3.38
C ARG A 100 11.55 9.23 3.54
N LEU A 101 12.86 8.99 3.74
CA LEU A 101 13.38 7.64 3.95
C LEU A 101 12.80 7.00 5.22
N ARG A 102 12.69 7.77 6.30
CA ARG A 102 12.05 7.33 7.54
C ARG A 102 10.58 6.99 7.31
N PHE A 103 9.84 7.87 6.64
CA PHE A 103 8.45 7.64 6.27
C PHE A 103 8.27 6.35 5.45
N LEU A 104 9.11 6.11 4.45
CA LEU A 104 9.05 4.89 3.62
C LEU A 104 9.13 3.62 4.47
N HIS A 105 10.13 3.53 5.35
CA HIS A 105 10.42 2.30 6.08
C HIS A 105 9.56 2.13 7.33
N GLU A 106 9.36 3.20 8.10
CA GLU A 106 8.66 3.14 9.40
C GLU A 106 7.15 3.21 9.26
N SER A 107 6.64 3.82 8.18
CA SER A 107 5.21 3.97 7.93
C SER A 107 4.77 3.13 6.73
N LEU A 108 5.14 3.53 5.51
CA LEU A 108 4.53 2.99 4.28
C LEU A 108 4.75 1.48 4.13
N LEU A 109 6.00 1.02 4.14
CA LEU A 109 6.34 -0.39 3.99
C LEU A 109 5.84 -1.24 5.14
N ARG A 110 5.89 -0.71 6.37
CA ARG A 110 5.40 -1.41 7.56
C ARG A 110 3.89 -1.68 7.45
N GLN A 111 3.12 -0.65 7.14
CA GLN A 111 1.66 -0.74 7.05
C GLN A 111 1.23 -1.56 5.83
N GLN A 112 1.97 -1.47 4.71
CA GLN A 112 1.76 -2.34 3.57
C GLN A 112 1.88 -3.82 3.96
N LYS A 113 2.95 -4.20 4.67
CA LYS A 113 3.19 -5.60 5.08
C LYS A 113 2.10 -6.11 6.02
N GLU A 114 1.65 -5.26 6.92
CA GLU A 114 0.55 -5.58 7.83
C GLU A 114 -0.75 -5.85 7.06
N TRP A 115 -1.15 -4.93 6.18
CA TRP A 115 -2.32 -5.11 5.32
C TRP A 115 -2.20 -6.36 4.42
N GLN A 116 -1.06 -6.55 3.78
CA GLN A 116 -0.82 -7.68 2.90
C GLN A 116 -0.90 -9.03 3.63
N THR A 117 -0.63 -9.07 4.94
CA THR A 117 -0.83 -10.27 5.75
C THR A 117 -2.31 -10.67 5.81
N PHE A 118 -3.23 -9.70 5.93
CA PHE A 118 -4.67 -9.96 5.88
C PHE A 118 -5.11 -10.42 4.49
N VAL A 119 -4.59 -9.81 3.42
CA VAL A 119 -4.83 -10.22 2.04
C VAL A 119 -4.44 -11.68 1.83
N LYS A 120 -3.23 -12.08 2.24
CA LYS A 120 -2.74 -13.46 2.15
C LYS A 120 -3.53 -14.45 3.01
N LYS A 121 -3.87 -14.06 4.24
CA LYS A 121 -4.72 -14.86 5.13
C LYS A 121 -6.10 -15.10 4.53
N LYS A 122 -6.68 -14.12 3.82
CA LYS A 122 -7.99 -14.25 3.18
C LYS A 122 -7.98 -15.18 1.96
N MET A 123 -6.83 -15.28 1.29
CA MET A 123 -6.62 -16.20 0.15
C MET A 123 -6.39 -17.66 0.57
N SER A 124 -6.02 -17.91 1.83
CA SER A 124 -5.70 -19.24 2.38
C SER A 124 -6.96 -20.00 2.80
#